data_AF-A0A8H4LC86-F1
#
_entry.id   AF-A0A8H4LC86-F1
#
_cell.length_a   1.000
_cell.length_b   1.000
_cell.length_c   1.000
_cell.angle_alpha   90.00
_cell.angle_beta   90.00
_cell.angle_gamma   90.00
#
_symmetry.space_group_name_H-M   'P 1'
#
loop_
_entity.id
_entity.type
_entity.pdbx_description
1 polymer ?
#
loop_
_entity_poly.entity_id
_entity_poly.type
_entity_poly.pdbx_seq_one_letter_code
_entity_poly.pdbx_strand_id
1 'polypeptide(L)'
;MLPSLILSSLMGLSLTSAFPLEPEEPITEGACDCSGAWVQRSDNKDYICGDWRLGPTELPRKLPLGTFIANYDRFGGLSPNEFLKLWWNDTKVDGREAGWKYPEKNGFELDEDELPIRALVNLQPGTFVDRFGYPT
;
A
#
# COMPACT_ATOMS: atom_id res chain seq x y z
N MET A 1 77.65 22.91 -3.81
CA MET A 1 77.43 21.50 -4.18
C MET A 1 76.04 21.12 -3.68
N LEU A 2 75.08 20.92 -4.58
CA LEU A 2 73.80 20.27 -4.22
C LEU A 2 74.05 18.77 -4.04
N PRO A 3 73.41 18.14 -3.05
CA PRO A 3 72.16 17.39 -3.27
C PRO A 3 71.18 17.60 -2.10
N SER A 4 69.95 17.11 -2.00
CA SER A 4 68.96 16.48 -2.88
C SER A 4 67.70 16.41 -2.00
N LEU A 5 66.54 16.60 -2.63
CA LEU A 5 65.19 16.42 -2.07
C LEU A 5 65.02 15.01 -1.49
N ILE A 6 64.14 14.82 -0.48
CA ILE A 6 62.91 13.98 -0.56
C ILE A 6 61.93 14.44 0.55
N LEU A 7 60.80 15.03 0.16
CA LEU A 7 59.64 15.26 1.01
C LEU A 7 58.69 14.07 0.80
N SER A 8 58.57 13.18 1.79
CA SER A 8 57.73 11.98 1.69
C SER A 8 56.28 12.34 2.01
N SER A 9 55.46 12.56 0.98
CA SER A 9 54.01 12.69 1.11
C SER A 9 53.37 11.30 1.12
N LEU A 10 52.81 10.88 2.26
CA LEU A 10 51.90 9.75 2.30
C LEU A 10 50.51 10.22 1.80
N MET A 11 50.23 9.98 0.52
CA MET A 11 48.85 9.93 0.04
C MET A 11 48.25 8.57 0.44
N GLY A 12 47.39 8.58 1.46
CA GLY A 12 46.52 7.45 1.76
C GLY A 12 45.46 7.33 0.67
N LEU A 13 45.59 6.33 -0.19
CA LEU A 13 44.55 5.93 -1.14
C LEU A 13 43.45 5.21 -0.35
N SER A 14 42.40 5.95 0.01
CA SER A 14 41.16 5.37 0.51
C SER A 14 40.44 4.70 -0.65
N LEU A 15 40.55 3.38 -0.77
CA LEU A 15 39.73 2.58 -1.66
C LEU A 15 38.30 2.58 -1.12
N THR A 16 37.51 3.57 -1.50
CA THR A 16 36.06 3.44 -1.40
C THR A 16 35.66 2.34 -2.39
N SER A 17 35.36 1.15 -1.88
CA SER A 17 34.60 0.16 -2.63
C SER A 17 33.23 0.76 -2.91
N ALA A 18 33.10 1.46 -4.04
CA ALA A 18 31.82 1.69 -4.65
C ALA A 18 31.33 0.30 -5.04
N PHE A 19 30.51 -0.31 -4.18
CA PHE A 19 29.64 -1.39 -4.63
C PHE A 19 28.90 -0.82 -5.85
N PRO A 20 29.01 -1.47 -7.02
CA PRO A 20 28.10 -1.16 -8.10
C PRO A 20 26.71 -1.28 -7.49
N LEU A 21 25.98 -0.16 -7.43
CA LEU A 21 24.53 -0.24 -7.33
C LEU A 21 24.15 -1.09 -8.53
N GLU A 22 23.74 -2.34 -8.27
CA GLU A 22 23.03 -3.10 -9.27
C GLU A 22 21.98 -2.14 -9.84
N PRO A 23 21.91 -1.98 -11.17
CA PRO A 23 20.83 -1.18 -11.73
C PRO A 23 19.56 -1.73 -11.12
N GLU A 24 18.85 -0.92 -10.33
CA GLU A 24 17.53 -1.30 -9.85
C GLU A 24 16.78 -1.73 -11.10
N GLU A 25 16.46 -3.02 -11.17
CA GLU A 25 15.63 -3.58 -12.23
C GLU A 25 14.47 -2.59 -12.38
N PRO A 26 14.26 -1.99 -13.56
CA PRO A 26 13.22 -1.00 -13.72
C PRO A 26 11.93 -1.68 -13.28
N ILE A 27 11.34 -1.20 -12.18
CA ILE A 27 10.01 -1.60 -11.74
C ILE A 27 9.15 -1.45 -12.98
N THR A 28 8.79 -2.58 -13.58
CA THR A 28 7.95 -2.60 -14.76
C THR A 28 6.64 -2.00 -14.32
N GLU A 29 6.43 -0.72 -14.57
CA GLU A 29 5.12 -0.10 -14.57
C GLU A 29 4.25 -0.94 -15.51
N GLY A 30 3.47 -1.88 -14.96
CA GLY A 30 2.53 -2.66 -15.75
C GLY A 30 2.27 -4.10 -15.33
N ALA A 31 3.03 -4.72 -14.44
CA ALA A 31 2.73 -6.07 -13.96
C ALA A 31 2.63 -6.10 -12.44
N CYS A 32 1.41 -6.04 -11.90
CA CYS A 32 1.18 -6.41 -10.50
C CYS A 32 1.69 -7.83 -10.27
N ASP A 33 2.52 -8.05 -9.25
CA ASP A 33 2.94 -9.39 -8.87
C ASP A 33 1.74 -10.16 -8.27
N CYS A 34 1.13 -10.99 -9.11
CA CYS A 34 0.01 -11.85 -8.75
C CYS A 34 0.46 -13.23 -8.24
N SER A 35 1.72 -13.37 -7.81
CA SER A 35 2.21 -14.59 -7.18
C SER A 35 1.80 -14.67 -5.69
N GLY A 36 1.98 -15.84 -5.08
CA GLY A 36 1.75 -16.05 -3.65
C GLY A 36 0.43 -16.75 -3.31
N ALA A 37 0.40 -17.35 -2.12
CA ALA A 37 -0.68 -18.24 -1.68
C ALA A 37 -1.97 -17.51 -1.27
N TRP A 38 -1.91 -16.22 -0.97
CA TRP A 38 -3.07 -15.45 -0.53
C TRP A 38 -3.93 -14.95 -1.70
N VAL A 39 -3.36 -14.87 -2.91
CA VAL A 39 -4.06 -14.39 -4.12
C VAL A 39 -4.85 -15.54 -4.74
N GLN A 40 -6.15 -15.35 -4.92
CA GLN A 40 -7.05 -16.28 -5.60
C GLN A 40 -7.13 -15.90 -7.08
N ARG A 41 -6.17 -16.39 -7.86
CA ARG A 41 -6.09 -16.07 -9.29
C ARG A 41 -7.28 -16.62 -10.05
N SER A 42 -7.80 -15.83 -10.97
CA SER A 42 -8.80 -16.27 -11.95
C SER A 42 -8.59 -15.56 -13.29
N ASP A 43 -9.28 -16.02 -14.34
CA ASP A 43 -9.26 -15.37 -15.66
C ASP A 43 -10.17 -14.12 -15.73
N ASN A 44 -10.79 -13.72 -14.61
CA ASN A 44 -11.62 -12.53 -14.57
C ASN A 44 -10.75 -11.27 -14.71
N LYS A 45 -10.98 -10.49 -15.76
CA LYS A 45 -10.19 -9.27 -16.05
C LYS A 45 -10.71 -8.03 -15.36
N ASP A 46 -11.89 -8.10 -14.75
CA ASP A 46 -12.50 -6.97 -14.06
C ASP A 46 -11.75 -6.64 -12.77
N TYR A 47 -11.02 -7.60 -12.19
CA TYR A 47 -10.30 -7.47 -10.92
C TYR A 47 -8.80 -7.68 -11.06
N ILE A 48 -8.00 -6.99 -10.24
CA ILE A 48 -6.55 -7.18 -10.22
C ILE A 48 -6.24 -8.64 -9.87
N CYS A 49 -5.35 -9.29 -10.63
CA CYS A 49 -5.04 -10.71 -10.54
C CYS A 49 -6.24 -11.67 -10.72
N GLY A 50 -7.39 -11.16 -11.17
CA GLY A 50 -8.66 -11.88 -11.17
C GLY A 50 -9.24 -12.16 -9.78
N ASP A 51 -8.74 -11.48 -8.75
CA ASP A 51 -9.18 -11.64 -7.37
C ASP A 51 -10.02 -10.43 -6.95
N TRP A 52 -11.32 -10.65 -6.74
CA TRP A 52 -12.27 -9.57 -6.43
C TRP A 52 -11.90 -8.77 -5.18
N ARG A 53 -11.14 -9.37 -4.25
CA ARG A 53 -10.67 -8.70 -3.02
C ARG A 53 -9.66 -7.60 -3.32
N LEU A 54 -8.95 -7.68 -4.44
CA LEU A 54 -7.99 -6.66 -4.86
C LEU A 54 -8.66 -5.50 -5.61
N GLY A 55 -9.98 -5.54 -5.80
CA GLY A 55 -10.77 -4.50 -6.45
C GLY A 55 -10.55 -4.40 -7.96
N PRO A 56 -11.20 -3.42 -8.63
CA PRO A 56 -11.27 -3.40 -10.08
C PRO A 56 -9.96 -3.03 -10.76
N THR A 57 -9.70 -3.56 -11.95
CA THR A 57 -8.55 -3.19 -12.80
C THR A 57 -8.70 -1.76 -13.36
N GLU A 58 -9.91 -1.36 -13.69
CA GLU A 58 -10.21 -0.02 -14.19
C GLU A 58 -10.74 0.89 -13.08
N LEU A 59 -10.03 2.01 -12.88
CA LEU A 59 -10.42 3.05 -11.94
C LEU A 59 -11.12 4.22 -12.66
N PRO A 60 -12.11 4.88 -12.02
CA PRO A 60 -12.79 6.03 -12.60
C PRO A 60 -11.84 7.20 -12.87
N ARG A 61 -11.93 7.78 -14.07
CA ARG A 61 -11.06 8.90 -14.49
C ARG A 61 -11.77 10.24 -14.61
N LYS A 62 -13.11 10.24 -14.48
CA LYS A 62 -13.96 11.43 -14.68
C LYS A 62 -14.41 12.00 -13.35
N LEU A 63 -14.74 13.28 -13.35
CA LEU A 63 -15.32 13.95 -12.19
C LEU A 63 -16.70 13.37 -11.83
N PRO A 64 -17.04 13.32 -10.52
CA PRO A 64 -16.18 13.68 -9.39
C PRO A 64 -15.28 12.51 -8.94
N LEU A 65 -15.58 11.27 -9.31
CA LEU A 65 -14.91 10.07 -8.77
C LEU A 65 -13.39 10.04 -9.00
N GLY A 66 -12.92 10.53 -10.14
CA GLY A 66 -11.49 10.60 -10.44
C GLY A 66 -10.69 11.44 -9.45
N THR A 67 -11.28 12.47 -8.82
CA THR A 67 -10.56 13.27 -7.82
C THR A 67 -10.42 12.56 -6.47
N PHE A 68 -11.36 11.68 -6.11
CA PHE A 68 -11.31 10.95 -4.84
C PHE A 68 -10.18 9.93 -4.80
N ILE A 69 -9.74 9.43 -5.95
CA ILE A 69 -8.75 8.35 -6.05
C ILE A 69 -7.45 8.77 -6.74
N ALA A 70 -7.26 10.08 -6.99
CA ALA A 70 -6.10 10.58 -7.73
C ALA A 70 -4.76 10.18 -7.10
N ASN A 71 -4.71 10.05 -5.77
CA ASN A 71 -3.54 9.65 -5.00
C ASN A 71 -3.72 8.29 -4.30
N TYR A 72 -4.66 7.47 -4.78
CA TYR A 72 -4.92 6.16 -4.18
C TYR A 72 -3.87 5.14 -4.62
N ASP A 73 -2.82 4.96 -3.80
CA ASP A 73 -2.00 3.77 -3.85
C ASP A 73 -2.78 2.63 -3.19
N ARG A 74 -3.29 1.73 -4.03
CA ARG A 74 -4.18 0.65 -3.61
C ARG A 74 -3.58 -0.30 -2.58
N PHE A 75 -2.28 -0.56 -2.70
CA PHE A 75 -1.60 -1.53 -1.85
C PHE A 75 -0.62 -0.88 -0.88
N GLY A 76 -0.39 0.44 -0.99
CA GLY A 76 0.47 1.20 -0.09
C GLY A 76 1.91 0.70 -0.12
N GLY A 77 2.44 0.41 -1.32
CA GLY A 77 3.77 -0.16 -1.52
C GLY A 77 3.89 -1.68 -1.30
N LEU A 78 2.81 -2.39 -0.97
CA LEU A 78 2.81 -3.85 -0.82
C LEU A 78 2.50 -4.58 -2.13
N SER A 79 2.93 -5.83 -2.24
CA SER A 79 2.37 -6.75 -3.25
C SER A 79 0.92 -7.14 -2.89
N PRO A 80 0.11 -7.55 -3.89
CA PRO A 80 -1.23 -8.11 -3.66
C PRO A 80 -1.28 -9.22 -2.60
N ASN A 81 -0.31 -10.12 -2.61
CA ASN A 81 -0.23 -11.22 -1.65
C ASN A 81 0.06 -10.73 -0.24
N GLU A 82 1.00 -9.78 -0.07
CA GLU A 82 1.29 -9.17 1.24
C GLU A 82 0.08 -8.40 1.79
N PHE A 83 -0.59 -7.64 0.93
CA PHE A 83 -1.81 -6.91 1.29
C PHE A 83 -2.89 -7.84 1.81
N LEU A 84 -3.20 -8.92 1.09
CA LEU A 84 -4.21 -9.89 1.51
C LEU A 84 -3.79 -10.64 2.78
N LYS A 85 -2.51 -11.02 2.90
CA LYS A 85 -2.00 -11.66 4.13
C LYS A 85 -2.21 -10.79 5.37
N LEU A 86 -2.00 -9.49 5.24
CA LEU A 86 -2.20 -8.55 6.34
C LEU A 86 -3.68 -8.34 6.64
N TRP A 87 -4.50 -8.06 5.63
CA TRP A 87 -5.85 -7.50 5.82
C TRP A 87 -7.00 -8.48 5.61
N TRP A 88 -6.78 -9.67 5.06
CA TRP A 88 -7.80 -10.70 4.89
C TRP A 88 -7.66 -11.80 5.94
N ASN A 89 -8.78 -12.29 6.45
CA ASN A 89 -8.87 -13.50 7.24
C ASN A 89 -9.47 -14.61 6.36
N ASP A 90 -8.67 -15.64 6.08
CA ASP A 90 -9.04 -16.79 5.26
C ASP A 90 -9.79 -17.88 6.03
N THR A 91 -9.84 -17.77 7.36
CA THR A 91 -10.50 -18.73 8.25
C THR A 91 -11.77 -18.16 8.86
N LYS A 92 -12.72 -19.03 9.19
CA LYS A 92 -13.87 -18.65 10.02
C LYS A 92 -13.38 -18.41 11.45
N VAL A 93 -13.58 -17.21 11.97
CA VAL A 93 -13.24 -16.85 13.36
C VAL A 93 -14.52 -16.50 14.09
N ASP A 94 -14.75 -17.12 15.25
CA ASP A 94 -15.91 -16.88 16.12
C ASP A 94 -17.27 -16.96 15.41
N GLY A 95 -17.41 -17.95 14.51
CA GLY A 95 -18.64 -18.17 13.74
C GLY A 95 -18.87 -17.17 12.59
N ARG A 96 -17.96 -16.21 12.40
CA ARG A 96 -17.98 -15.30 11.24
C ARG A 96 -17.25 -15.93 10.06
N GLU A 97 -17.72 -15.65 8.86
CA GLU A 97 -17.08 -16.14 7.65
C GLU A 97 -15.73 -15.44 7.40
N ALA A 98 -14.90 -16.04 6.53
CA ALA A 98 -13.69 -15.40 6.03
C ALA A 98 -14.02 -14.02 5.46
N GLY A 99 -13.16 -13.03 5.71
CA GLY A 99 -13.48 -11.63 5.44
C GLY A 99 -12.33 -10.68 5.72
N TRP A 100 -12.54 -9.40 5.42
CA TRP A 100 -11.61 -8.33 5.78
C TRP A 100 -11.50 -8.17 7.30
N LYS A 101 -10.27 -7.98 7.79
CA LYS A 101 -9.97 -7.61 9.17
C LYS A 101 -10.27 -6.12 9.37
N TYR A 102 -11.49 -5.80 9.75
CA TYR A 102 -11.89 -4.43 10.07
C TYR A 102 -11.33 -4.00 11.43
N PRO A 103 -11.01 -2.71 11.61
CA PRO A 103 -10.60 -2.17 12.90
C PRO A 103 -11.70 -2.32 13.96
N GLU A 104 -11.29 -2.35 15.22
CA GLU A 104 -12.21 -2.35 16.35
C GLU A 104 -13.00 -1.04 16.46
N LYS A 105 -13.99 -1.00 17.35
CA LYS A 105 -14.79 0.20 17.67
C LYS A 105 -15.38 0.90 16.43
N ASN A 106 -15.74 0.13 15.39
CA ASN A 106 -16.27 0.62 14.11
C ASN A 106 -15.30 1.51 13.31
N GLY A 107 -13.99 1.44 13.58
CA GLY A 107 -12.97 2.20 12.86
C GLY A 107 -12.91 3.69 13.17
N PHE A 108 -13.48 4.13 14.30
CA PHE A 108 -13.17 5.45 14.84
C PHE A 108 -11.72 5.48 15.33
N GLU A 109 -11.06 6.62 15.17
CA GLU A 109 -9.78 6.91 15.81
C GLU A 109 -9.93 6.76 17.33
N LEU A 110 -8.90 6.23 17.99
CA LEU A 110 -8.89 6.03 19.43
C LEU A 110 -8.07 7.12 20.12
N ASP A 111 -8.48 7.53 21.31
CA ASP A 111 -7.68 8.39 22.18
C ASP A 111 -6.60 7.61 22.94
N GLU A 112 -5.86 8.29 23.83
CA GLU A 112 -4.78 7.70 24.64
C GLU A 112 -5.28 6.61 25.60
N ASP A 113 -6.58 6.55 25.89
CA ASP A 113 -7.24 5.56 26.75
C ASP A 113 -7.94 4.43 25.95
N GLU A 114 -7.64 4.32 24.64
CA GLU A 114 -8.25 3.34 23.71
C GLU A 114 -9.78 3.49 23.53
N LEU A 115 -10.33 4.69 23.79
CA LEU A 115 -11.75 4.99 23.60
C LEU A 115 -11.99 5.64 22.22
N PRO A 116 -13.11 5.30 21.53
CA PRO A 116 -13.38 5.86 20.22
C PRO A 116 -13.77 7.35 20.28
N ILE A 117 -13.06 8.17 19.50
CA ILE A 117 -13.33 9.60 19.35
C ILE A 117 -14.54 9.79 18.43
N ARG A 118 -15.70 10.06 19.03
CA ARG A 118 -16.97 10.28 18.30
C ARG A 118 -17.93 11.20 19.06
N ALA A 119 -18.84 11.84 18.34
CA ALA A 119 -19.87 12.70 18.92
C ALA A 119 -21.23 12.50 18.24
N LEU A 120 -22.30 12.85 18.94
CA LEU A 120 -23.64 12.93 18.34
C LEU A 120 -23.75 14.23 17.55
N VAL A 121 -24.09 14.11 16.27
CA VAL A 121 -24.24 15.25 15.36
C VAL A 121 -25.58 15.15 14.64
N ASN A 122 -26.32 16.26 14.62
CA ASN A 122 -27.56 16.38 13.84
C ASN A 122 -27.22 16.89 12.44
N LEU A 123 -27.35 16.03 11.42
CA LEU A 123 -27.20 16.44 10.02
C LEU A 123 -28.33 17.40 9.65
N GLN A 124 -27.98 18.60 9.19
CA GLN A 124 -28.98 19.61 8.84
C GLN A 124 -29.60 19.29 7.46
N PRO A 125 -30.87 19.67 7.23
CA PRO A 125 -31.46 19.59 5.90
C PRO A 125 -30.57 20.25 4.84
N GLY A 126 -30.36 19.56 3.71
CA GLY A 126 -29.46 20.01 2.64
C GLY A 126 -28.02 19.49 2.75
N THR A 127 -27.68 18.73 3.78
CA THR A 127 -26.38 18.04 3.85
C THR A 127 -26.30 16.90 2.83
N PHE A 128 -25.26 16.89 2.01
CA PHE A 128 -24.96 15.80 1.07
C PHE A 128 -23.97 14.81 1.72
N VAL A 129 -24.21 13.52 1.51
CA VAL A 129 -23.37 12.41 2.00
C VAL A 129 -23.15 11.45 0.84
N ASP A 130 -21.92 10.95 0.70
CA ASP A 130 -21.57 9.90 -0.26
C ASP A 130 -21.23 8.57 0.43
N ARG A 131 -21.17 7.49 -0.34
CA ARG A 131 -20.85 6.15 0.13
C ARG A 131 -20.36 5.26 -1.02
N PHE A 132 -19.30 4.50 -0.76
CA PHE A 132 -18.91 3.35 -1.59
C PHE A 132 -19.43 2.07 -0.95
N GLY A 133 -20.49 1.49 -1.53
CA GLY A 133 -21.09 0.24 -1.05
C GLY A 133 -22.59 0.18 -1.29
N TYR A 134 -23.18 -1.01 -1.05
CA TYR A 134 -24.62 -1.20 -1.14
C TYR A 134 -25.37 -0.33 -0.09
N PRO A 135 -26.61 0.10 -0.42
CA PRO A 135 -27.50 0.65 0.59
C PRO A 135 -27.82 -0.45 1.61
N THR A 136 -27.66 -0.11 2.88
CA THR A 136 -27.95 -0.97 4.04
C THR A 136 -29.21 -0.52 4.72
#